data_AF-A0A7J9R5K9-F1
#
_entry.id   AF-A0A7J9R5K9-F1
#
_cell.length_a   1.000
_cell.length_b   1.000
_cell.length_c   1.000
_cell.angle_alpha   90.00
_cell.angle_beta   90.00
_cell.angle_gamma   90.00
#
_symmetry.space_group_name_H-M   'P 1'
#
loop_
_entity.id
_entity.type
_entity.pdbx_description
1 polymer ?
#
loop_
_entity_poly.entity_id
_entity_poly.type
_entity_poly.pdbx_seq_one_letter_code
_entity_poly.pdbx_strand_id
1 'polypeptide(L)'
;MNSKVLLTASLIAVFVVGYYGASSVAFAQYMGNVGQDGETGAYTLEEALEIQKRRVEAAAANPASGSGTPYLDASGVGGAAVISAAIFGGIAAAFFIKGRSGKYAAMGRG
;
A
#
# COMPACT_ATOMS: atom_id res chain seq x y z
N MET A 1 -3.07 28.58 8.92
CA MET A 1 -2.02 27.83 8.19
C MET A 1 -2.32 27.90 6.70
N ASN A 2 -1.34 28.21 5.84
CA ASN A 2 -1.57 28.42 4.41
C ASN A 2 -1.82 27.07 3.70
N SER A 3 -2.89 26.96 2.93
CA SER A 3 -3.27 25.75 2.18
C SER A 3 -2.14 25.22 1.29
N LYS A 4 -1.30 26.11 0.74
CA LYS A 4 -0.13 25.72 -0.05
C LYS A 4 0.94 25.00 0.79
N VAL A 5 1.17 25.49 2.02
CA VAL A 5 2.13 24.88 2.95
C VAL A 5 1.63 23.50 3.41
N LEU A 6 0.32 23.37 3.61
CA LEU A 6 -0.32 22.11 4.00
C LEU A 6 -0.24 21.05 2.90
N LEU A 7 -0.43 21.46 1.63
CA LEU A 7 -0.29 20.60 0.46
C LEU A 7 1.17 20.13 0.27
N THR A 8 2.13 21.06 0.38
CA THR A 8 3.55 20.69 0.22
C THR A 8 4.02 19.76 1.33
N ALA A 9 3.63 20.01 2.59
CA ALA A 9 3.99 19.15 3.71
C ALA A 9 3.39 17.75 3.58
N SER A 10 2.15 17.63 3.12
CA SER A 10 1.50 16.33 2.91
C SER A 10 2.13 15.52 1.77
N LEU A 11 2.51 16.17 0.66
CA LEU A 11 3.23 15.48 -0.43
C LEU A 11 4.60 14.95 0.01
N ILE A 12 5.35 15.74 0.79
CA ILE A 12 6.65 15.31 1.33
C ILE A 12 6.46 14.13 2.29
N ALA A 13 5.46 14.18 3.17
CA ALA A 13 5.19 13.10 4.11
C ALA A 13 4.87 11.78 3.40
N VAL A 14 4.04 11.80 2.36
CA VAL A 14 3.71 10.60 1.57
C VAL A 14 4.95 10.02 0.89
N PHE A 15 5.79 10.88 0.31
CA PHE A 15 6.99 10.44 -0.39
C PHE A 15 8.05 9.84 0.56
N VAL A 16 8.26 10.47 1.71
CA VAL A 16 9.21 10.02 2.74
C VAL A 16 8.76 8.68 3.33
N VAL A 17 7.49 8.56 3.73
CA VAL A 17 6.95 7.30 4.29
C VAL A 17 7.03 6.18 3.26
N GLY A 18 6.71 6.45 1.99
CA GLY A 18 6.80 5.46 0.92
C GLY A 18 8.25 4.97 0.67
N TYR A 19 9.22 5.89 0.67
CA TYR A 19 10.61 5.56 0.40
C TYR A 19 11.27 4.73 1.53
N TYR A 20 11.09 5.13 2.79
CA TYR A 20 11.65 4.42 3.94
C TYR A 20 10.90 3.11 4.25
N GLY A 21 9.59 3.06 4.00
CA GLY A 21 8.80 1.84 4.16
C GLY A 21 9.22 0.73 3.18
N ALA A 22 9.48 1.07 1.91
CA ALA A 22 9.83 0.08 0.89
C ALA A 22 11.26 -0.48 1.02
N SER A 23 12.20 0.34 1.50
CA SER A 23 13.63 -0.02 1.58
C SER A 23 13.95 -1.00 2.71
N SER A 24 13.24 -0.94 3.84
CA SER A 24 13.44 -1.86 4.97
C SER A 24 12.96 -3.29 4.69
N VAL A 25 11.86 -3.45 3.95
CA VAL A 25 11.28 -4.77 3.62
C VAL A 25 12.14 -5.52 2.60
N ALA A 26 12.72 -4.82 1.63
CA ALA A 26 13.57 -5.43 0.60
C ALA A 26 14.86 -6.04 1.18
N PHE A 27 15.47 -5.39 2.18
CA PHE A 27 16.70 -5.88 2.81
C PHE A 27 16.49 -7.16 3.62
N ALA A 28 15.42 -7.22 4.43
CA ALA A 28 15.11 -8.41 5.23
C ALA A 28 14.78 -9.65 4.38
N GLN A 29 14.16 -9.44 3.21
CA GLN A 29 13.77 -10.53 2.31
C GLN A 29 14.97 -11.12 1.53
N TYR A 30 16.01 -10.33 1.24
CA TYR A 30 17.18 -10.78 0.49
C TYR A 30 18.28 -11.41 1.34
N MET A 31 18.37 -11.08 2.63
CA MET A 31 19.47 -11.57 3.47
C MET A 31 19.26 -13.00 4.01
N GLY A 32 18.02 -13.50 4.08
CA GLY A 32 17.67 -14.92 4.23
C GLY A 32 18.01 -15.60 5.56
N ASN A 33 19.26 -15.48 6.02
CA ASN A 33 19.85 -16.13 7.19
C ASN A 33 20.67 -15.10 7.99
N VAL A 34 19.97 -14.10 8.53
CA VAL A 34 20.58 -13.07 9.40
C VAL A 34 20.24 -13.31 10.86
N GLY A 35 21.28 -13.35 11.70
CA GLY A 35 21.18 -13.38 13.15
C GLY A 35 20.65 -12.05 13.71
N GLN A 36 20.35 -12.04 15.01
CA GLN A 36 19.77 -10.87 15.68
C GLN A 36 20.70 -9.64 15.64
N ASP A 37 22.01 -9.88 15.56
CA ASP A 37 23.04 -8.85 15.47
C ASP A 37 23.53 -8.60 14.02
N GLY A 38 22.82 -9.14 13.03
CA GLY A 38 23.11 -8.95 11.60
C GLY A 38 24.15 -9.91 11.03
N GLU A 39 24.48 -11.00 11.73
CA GLU A 39 25.42 -12.01 11.25
C GLU A 39 24.83 -12.80 10.08
N THR A 40 25.61 -13.05 9.03
CA THR A 40 25.19 -13.94 7.95
C THR A 40 25.54 -15.39 8.28
N GLY A 41 24.63 -16.33 8.00
CA GLY A 41 24.91 -17.76 8.21
C GLY A 41 24.49 -18.31 9.58
N ALA A 42 23.60 -17.63 10.31
CA ALA A 42 23.20 -17.99 11.67
C ALA A 42 22.65 -19.43 11.82
N TYR A 43 21.94 -19.93 10.80
CA TYR A 43 21.37 -21.27 10.76
C TYR A 43 22.12 -22.21 9.81
N THR A 44 22.10 -23.51 10.13
CA THR A 44 22.45 -24.57 9.17
C THR A 44 21.43 -24.65 8.03
N LEU A 45 21.78 -25.32 6.92
CA LEU A 45 20.87 -25.44 5.77
C LEU A 45 19.57 -26.18 6.14
N GLU A 46 19.70 -27.25 6.90
CA GLU A 46 18.58 -28.08 7.36
C GLU A 46 17.65 -27.28 8.29
N GLU A 47 18.22 -26.54 9.24
CA GLU A 47 17.46 -25.68 10.15
C GLU A 47 16.75 -24.54 9.42
N ALA A 48 17.43 -23.91 8.45
CA ALA A 48 16.82 -22.90 7.60
C ALA A 48 15.65 -23.48 6.79
N LEU A 49 15.80 -24.66 6.19
CA LEU A 49 14.74 -25.34 5.44
C LEU A 49 13.54 -25.68 6.32
N GLU A 50 13.78 -26.16 7.54
CA GLU A 50 12.72 -26.47 8.49
C GLU A 50 11.94 -25.21 8.90
N ILE A 51 12.63 -24.11 9.20
CA ILE A 51 12.01 -22.83 9.53
C ILE A 51 11.18 -22.30 8.37
N GLN A 52 11.69 -22.36 7.13
CA GLN A 52 10.95 -21.90 5.95
C GLN A 52 9.70 -22.74 5.71
N LYS A 53 9.79 -24.06 5.88
CA LYS A 53 8.62 -24.94 5.79
C LYS A 53 7.56 -24.57 6.82
N ARG A 54 7.96 -24.36 8.09
CA ARG A 54 7.05 -23.90 9.15
C ARG A 54 6.42 -22.54 8.83
N ARG A 55 7.16 -21.60 8.22
CA ARG A 55 6.62 -20.31 7.78
C ARG A 55 5.54 -20.45 6.70
N VAL A 56 5.76 -21.33 5.72
CA VAL A 56 4.78 -21.61 4.66
C VAL A 56 3.53 -22.27 5.23
N GLU A 57 3.69 -23.27 6.10
CA GLU A 57 2.57 -23.93 6.78
C GLU A 57 1.78 -22.96 7.66
N ALA A 58 2.47 -22.08 8.41
CA ALA A 58 1.83 -21.05 9.21
C ALA A 58 1.07 -20.03 8.36
N ALA A 59 1.61 -19.62 7.21
CA ALA A 59 0.93 -18.71 6.27
C ALA A 59 -0.30 -19.38 5.62
N ALA A 60 -0.20 -20.67 5.27
CA ALA A 60 -1.32 -21.43 4.71
C ALA A 60 -2.44 -21.65 5.75
N ALA A 61 -2.08 -21.89 7.02
CA ALA A 61 -3.03 -22.02 8.13
C ALA A 61 -3.65 -20.68 8.54
N ASN A 62 -2.96 -19.56 8.30
CA ASN A 62 -3.39 -18.21 8.68
C ASN A 62 -3.39 -17.25 7.47
N PRO A 63 -4.28 -17.47 6.49
CA PRO A 63 -4.32 -16.68 5.26
C PRO A 63 -4.60 -15.17 5.49
N ALA A 64 -5.14 -14.81 6.66
CA ALA A 64 -5.38 -13.43 7.06
C ALA A 64 -4.16 -12.72 7.70
N SER A 65 -3.06 -13.43 7.95
CA SER A 65 -1.90 -12.93 8.74
C SER A 65 -0.72 -12.41 7.90
N GLY A 66 -0.84 -12.36 6.56
CA GLY A 66 0.13 -11.63 5.72
C GLY A 66 0.10 -10.13 6.02
N SER A 67 1.06 -9.33 5.52
CA SER A 67 1.19 -7.87 5.79
C SER A 67 -0.04 -7.01 5.45
N GLY A 68 -1.10 -7.63 4.92
CA GLY A 68 -2.45 -7.11 5.08
C GLY A 68 -2.72 -5.85 4.26
N THR A 69 -1.95 -5.58 3.20
CA THR A 69 -2.25 -4.48 2.28
C THR A 69 -2.94 -4.92 0.99
N PRO A 70 -4.15 -5.51 1.03
CA PRO A 70 -5.08 -5.34 -0.07
C PRO A 70 -5.89 -4.07 0.21
N TYR A 71 -5.46 -2.93 -0.34
CA TYR A 71 -6.13 -1.66 -0.03
C TYR A 71 -7.61 -1.67 -0.41
N LEU A 72 -8.04 -2.57 -1.29
CA LEU A 72 -9.43 -2.91 -1.57
C LEU A 72 -9.51 -4.36 -2.10
N ASP A 73 -9.44 -5.39 -1.27
CA ASP A 73 -9.38 -6.73 -1.87
C ASP A 73 -10.68 -7.14 -2.59
N ALA A 74 -10.57 -7.83 -3.73
CA ALA A 74 -11.61 -8.82 -4.10
C ALA A 74 -11.09 -10.27 -4.03
N SER A 75 -9.76 -10.42 -3.89
CA SER A 75 -8.90 -11.57 -3.51
C SER A 75 -7.46 -11.40 -4.10
N GLY A 76 -7.12 -10.25 -4.70
CA GLY A 76 -5.78 -9.82 -5.09
C GLY A 76 -5.71 -8.37 -5.67
N VAL A 77 -4.51 -7.98 -6.16
CA VAL A 77 -4.18 -6.62 -6.64
C VAL A 77 -5.11 -6.13 -7.78
N GLY A 78 -5.48 -7.02 -8.70
CA GLY A 78 -6.39 -6.68 -9.80
C GLY A 78 -7.79 -6.29 -9.31
N GLY A 79 -8.31 -7.00 -8.31
CA GLY A 79 -9.57 -6.64 -7.64
C GLY A 79 -9.47 -5.28 -6.95
N ALA A 80 -8.36 -5.02 -6.27
CA ALA A 80 -8.11 -3.75 -5.63
C ALA A 80 -8.02 -2.56 -6.57
N ALA A 81 -7.44 -2.73 -7.75
CA ALA A 81 -7.43 -1.70 -8.77
C ALA A 81 -8.85 -1.37 -9.25
N VAL A 82 -9.69 -2.38 -9.48
CA VAL A 82 -11.07 -2.19 -9.95
C VAL A 82 -11.93 -1.48 -8.91
N ILE A 83 -11.89 -1.91 -7.64
CA ILE A 83 -12.68 -1.27 -6.58
C ILE A 83 -12.19 0.18 -6.39
N SER A 84 -10.88 0.43 -6.50
CA SER A 84 -10.31 1.79 -6.36
C SER A 84 -10.83 2.69 -7.47
N ALA A 85 -10.74 2.22 -8.72
CA ALA A 85 -11.21 2.95 -9.88
C ALA A 85 -12.72 3.24 -9.81
N ALA A 86 -13.52 2.29 -9.30
CA ALA A 86 -14.96 2.48 -9.14
C ALA A 86 -15.30 3.57 -8.12
N ILE A 87 -14.67 3.57 -6.95
CA ILE A 87 -14.94 4.56 -5.90
C ILE A 87 -14.50 5.96 -6.36
N PHE A 88 -13.24 6.11 -6.76
CA PHE A 88 -12.71 7.42 -7.14
C PHE A 88 -13.32 7.92 -8.46
N GLY A 89 -13.52 7.02 -9.43
CA GLY A 89 -14.20 7.32 -10.69
C GLY A 89 -15.66 7.72 -10.47
N GLY A 90 -16.39 7.05 -9.58
CA GLY A 90 -17.77 7.38 -9.24
C GLY A 90 -17.90 8.75 -8.59
N ILE A 91 -17.02 9.06 -7.62
CA ILE A 91 -16.97 10.39 -6.98
C ILE A 91 -16.63 11.47 -8.02
N ALA A 92 -15.63 11.23 -8.88
CA ALA A 92 -15.25 12.16 -9.93
C ALA A 92 -16.39 12.42 -10.93
N ALA A 93 -17.08 11.37 -11.38
CA ALA A 93 -18.22 11.47 -12.28
C ALA A 93 -19.38 12.25 -11.65
N ALA A 94 -19.68 12.01 -10.37
CA ALA A 94 -20.71 12.73 -9.64
C ALA A 94 -20.40 14.24 -9.56
N PHE A 95 -19.14 14.60 -9.25
CA PHE A 95 -18.71 16.00 -9.25
C PHE A 95 -18.71 16.60 -10.65
N PHE A 96 -18.33 15.84 -11.67
CA PHE A 96 -18.31 16.29 -13.06
C PHE A 96 -19.73 16.64 -13.55
N ILE A 97 -20.70 15.78 -13.30
CA ILE A 97 -22.12 16.01 -13.67
C ILE A 97 -22.70 17.18 -12.88
N LYS A 98 -22.46 17.24 -11.56
CA LYS A 98 -22.96 18.32 -10.70
C LYS A 98 -22.30 19.66 -11.01
N GLY A 99 -21.02 19.66 -11.39
CA GLY A 99 -20.27 20.84 -11.81
C GLY A 99 -20.85 21.49 -13.08
N ARG A 100 -21.52 20.72 -13.93
CA ARG A 100 -22.14 21.20 -15.18
C ARG A 100 -23.56 21.76 -15.00
N SER A 101 -24.20 21.49 -13.87
CA SER A 101 -25.57 21.92 -13.55
C SER A 101 -25.64 22.99 -12.45
N GLY A 102 -24.50 23.32 -11.83
CA GLY A 102 -24.44 24.32 -10.77
C GLY A 102 -24.57 25.76 -11.27
N LYS A 103 -24.92 26.66 -10.36
CA LYS A 103 -24.96 28.13 -10.53
C LYS A 103 -23.72 28.77 -11.16
N TYR A 104 -22.56 28.10 -11.12
CA TYR A 104 -21.31 28.53 -11.76
C TYR A 104 -21.07 27.93 -13.16
N ALA A 105 -21.89 26.98 -13.60
CA ALA A 105 -21.84 26.38 -14.94
C ALA A 105 -22.55 27.24 -15.99
N ALA A 106 -23.51 28.06 -15.57
CA ALA A 106 -24.14 29.09 -16.38
C ALA A 106 -23.46 30.45 -16.11
N MET A 107 -22.19 30.57 -16.49
CA MET A 107 -21.53 31.88 -16.53
C MET A 107 -22.31 32.75 -17.53
N GLY A 108 -22.96 33.82 -17.06
CA GLY A 108 -23.75 34.73 -17.90
C GLY A 108 -25.27 34.76 -17.66
N ARG A 109 -25.80 34.13 -16.60
CA ARG A 109 -27.16 34.43 -16.08
C ARG A 109 -27.09 35.31 -14.84
N GLY A 110 -26.55 36.51 -15.03
CA GLY A 110 -26.76 37.67 -14.16
C GLY A 110 -27.68 38.64 -14.89
#